data_AF-A0A1F5JW94-F1
#
_entry.id   AF-A0A1F5JW94-F1
#
_cell.length_a   1.000
_cell.length_b   1.000
_cell.length_c   1.000
_cell.angle_alpha   90.00
_cell.angle_beta   90.00
_cell.angle_gamma   90.00
#
_symmetry.space_group_name_H-M   'P 1'
#
loop_
_entity.id
_entity.type
_entity.pdbx_description
1 polymer ?
#
loop_
_entity_poly.entity_id
_entity_poly.type
_entity_poly.pdbx_seq_one_letter_code
_entity_poly.pdbx_strand_id
1 'polypeptide(L)'
;MKVVLSILLLVFLFTLPVLAAPSLDEINQRVCLRFEEDLSRLAAIMEEVRRREGITETRVAFGGVDTAIESADYQITYAAEALAYQRARKHPNLGSLKSNLEVLRNKILQAKREVSKVL
;
A
#
# COMPACT_ATOMS: atom_id res chain seq x y z
N MET A 1 -0.15 1.15 -56.64
CA MET A 1 -0.64 1.89 -55.45
C MET A 1 -1.21 0.99 -54.36
N LYS A 2 -2.02 -0.05 -54.66
CA LYS A 2 -2.63 -0.92 -53.64
C LYS A 2 -1.60 -1.67 -52.75
N VAL A 3 -0.52 -2.18 -53.33
CA VAL A 3 0.52 -2.94 -52.59
C VAL A 3 1.33 -2.04 -51.65
N VAL A 4 1.62 -0.80 -52.04
CA VAL A 4 2.34 0.17 -51.19
C VAL A 4 1.51 0.57 -49.98
N LEU A 5 0.19 0.72 -50.15
CA LEU A 5 -0.75 1.02 -49.06
C LEU A 5 -0.85 -0.15 -48.06
N SER A 6 -0.83 -1.39 -48.55
CA SER A 6 -0.81 -2.60 -47.71
C SER A 6 0.47 -2.73 -46.88
N ILE A 7 1.63 -2.38 -47.44
CA ILE A 7 2.91 -2.41 -46.73
C ILE A 7 2.98 -1.31 -45.68
N LEU A 8 2.47 -0.11 -45.98
CA LEU A 8 2.43 1.01 -45.03
C LEU A 8 1.51 0.70 -43.83
N LEU A 9 0.37 0.06 -44.08
CA LEU A 9 -0.56 -0.39 -43.04
C LEU A 9 0.05 -1.48 -42.15
N LEU A 10 0.84 -2.39 -42.74
CA LEU A 10 1.56 -3.42 -42.01
C LEU A 10 2.64 -2.83 -41.09
N VAL A 11 3.43 -1.85 -41.58
CA VAL A 11 4.43 -1.15 -40.76
C VAL A 11 3.75 -0.38 -39.61
N PHE A 12 2.59 0.24 -39.87
CA PHE A 12 1.83 0.97 -38.85
C PHE A 12 1.25 0.06 -37.74
N LEU A 13 0.92 -1.19 -38.07
CA LEU A 13 0.48 -2.20 -37.09
C LEU A 13 1.62 -2.72 -36.20
N PHE A 14 2.86 -2.66 -36.67
CA PHE A 14 4.05 -3.01 -35.86
C PHE A 14 4.62 -1.83 -35.06
N THR A 15 4.17 -0.60 -35.31
CA THR A 15 4.46 0.58 -34.47
C THR A 15 3.41 0.79 -33.38
N LEU A 16 2.75 -0.27 -32.91
CA LEU A 16 2.01 -0.22 -31.65
C LEU A 16 2.95 0.37 -30.59
N PRO A 17 2.48 1.35 -29.78
CA PRO A 17 3.31 1.90 -28.73
C PRO A 17 3.69 0.72 -27.85
N VAL A 18 4.99 0.41 -27.81
CA VAL A 18 5.57 -0.41 -26.76
C VAL A 18 5.12 0.28 -25.47
N LEU A 19 4.12 -0.28 -24.80
CA LEU A 19 3.69 0.16 -23.47
C LEU A 19 4.96 0.10 -22.62
N ALA A 20 5.56 1.26 -22.38
CA ALA A 20 6.78 1.36 -21.60
C ALA A 20 6.54 0.61 -20.29
N ALA A 21 7.40 -0.35 -19.98
CA ALA A 21 7.29 -1.08 -18.73
C ALA A 21 7.27 -0.05 -17.58
N PRO A 22 6.32 -0.15 -16.64
CA PRO A 22 6.19 0.86 -15.59
C PRO A 22 7.49 0.94 -14.80
N SER A 23 7.87 2.16 -14.42
CA SER A 23 9.08 2.35 -13.63
C SER A 23 8.93 1.68 -12.25
N LEU A 24 10.04 1.33 -11.61
CA LEU A 24 10.01 0.77 -10.25
C LEU A 24 9.33 1.72 -9.25
N ASP A 25 9.48 3.03 -9.47
CA ASP A 25 8.81 4.04 -8.67
C ASP A 25 7.29 4.04 -8.91
N GLU A 26 6.83 3.97 -10.16
CA GLU A 26 5.40 3.86 -10.47
C GLU A 26 4.77 2.60 -9.86
N ILE A 27 5.47 1.47 -9.91
CA ILE A 27 5.02 0.23 -9.26
C ILE A 27 4.93 0.45 -7.74
N ASN A 28 5.95 1.05 -7.14
CA ASN A 28 5.96 1.35 -5.70
C ASN A 28 4.79 2.25 -5.30
N GLN A 29 4.57 3.35 -6.01
CA GLN A 29 3.48 4.30 -5.72
C GLN A 29 2.12 3.64 -5.85
N ARG A 30 1.87 2.86 -6.91
CA ARG A 30 0.60 2.14 -7.10
C ARG A 30 0.31 1.15 -5.97
N VAL A 31 1.31 0.37 -5.55
CA VAL A 31 1.15 -0.58 -4.45
C VAL A 31 0.94 0.15 -3.12
N CYS A 32 1.70 1.23 -2.88
CA CYS A 32 1.54 2.06 -1.69
C CYS A 32 0.16 2.71 -1.59
N LEU A 33 -0.40 3.21 -2.70
CA LEU A 33 -1.77 3.76 -2.74
C LEU A 33 -2.80 2.73 -2.30
N ARG A 34 -2.71 1.49 -2.79
CA ARG A 34 -3.63 0.43 -2.37
C ARG A 34 -3.51 0.10 -0.88
N PHE A 35 -2.29 0.12 -0.35
CA PHE A 35 -2.04 -0.10 1.07
C PHE A 35 -2.50 1.06 1.95
N GLU A 36 -2.43 2.29 1.45
CA GLU A 36 -2.99 3.47 2.12
C GLU A 36 -4.51 3.36 2.28
N GLU A 37 -5.22 2.93 1.23
CA GLU A 37 -6.67 2.71 1.31
C GLU A 37 -7.02 1.65 2.36
N ASP A 38 -6.28 0.55 2.40
CA ASP A 38 -6.45 -0.51 3.39
C ASP A 38 -6.23 0.01 4.82
N LEU A 39 -5.15 0.76 5.05
CA LEU A 39 -4.86 1.35 6.36
C LEU A 39 -5.88 2.40 6.78
N SER A 40 -6.35 3.22 5.84
CA SER A 40 -7.39 4.23 6.10
C SER A 40 -8.70 3.58 6.55
N ARG A 41 -9.07 2.45 5.93
CA ARG A 41 -10.24 1.67 6.35
C ARG A 41 -10.07 1.08 7.75
N LEU A 42 -8.91 0.52 8.06
CA LEU A 42 -8.63 -0.01 9.40
C LEU A 42 -8.68 1.10 10.47
N ALA A 43 -8.13 2.28 10.16
CA ALA A 43 -8.20 3.43 11.04
C ALA A 43 -9.65 3.86 11.30
N ALA A 44 -10.47 3.96 10.24
CA ALA A 44 -11.89 4.30 10.37
C ALA A 44 -12.68 3.26 11.20
N ILE A 45 -12.39 1.98 11.03
CA ILE A 45 -12.98 0.90 11.83
C ILE A 45 -12.61 1.09 13.31
N MET A 46 -11.33 1.35 13.61
CA MET A 46 -10.87 1.55 14.98
C MET A 46 -11.47 2.80 15.63
N GLU A 47 -11.62 3.90 14.90
CA GLU A 47 -12.32 5.09 15.39
C GLU A 47 -13.75 4.77 15.82
N GLU A 48 -14.47 3.97 15.02
CA GLU A 48 -15.82 3.52 15.37
C GLU A 48 -15.84 2.59 16.59
N VAL A 49 -14.87 1.68 16.72
CA VAL A 49 -14.71 0.82 17.90
C VAL A 49 -14.46 1.67 19.15
N ARG A 50 -13.48 2.58 19.10
CA ARG A 50 -13.16 3.50 20.21
C ARG A 50 -14.38 4.32 20.62
N ARG A 51 -15.14 4.83 19.66
CA ARG A 51 -16.39 5.57 19.90
C ARG A 51 -17.42 4.75 20.67
N ARG A 52 -17.57 3.45 20.36
CA ARG A 52 -18.49 2.54 21.06
C ARG A 52 -18.05 2.25 22.49
N GLU A 53 -16.75 2.12 22.69
CA GLU A 53 -16.13 1.87 24.01
C GLU A 53 -15.98 3.16 24.85
N GLY A 54 -16.41 4.31 24.33
CA GLY A 54 -16.31 5.60 25.03
C GLY A 54 -14.88 6.14 25.17
N ILE A 55 -13.94 5.61 24.39
CA ILE A 55 -12.52 6.01 24.41
C ILE A 55 -12.36 7.29 23.58
N THR A 56 -12.02 8.39 24.23
CA THR A 56 -11.91 9.72 23.61
C THR A 56 -10.47 10.20 23.45
N GLU A 57 -9.52 9.44 23.98
CA GLU A 57 -8.10 9.76 23.90
C GLU A 57 -7.65 9.77 22.44
N THR A 58 -6.64 10.58 22.12
CA THR A 58 -6.04 10.55 20.79
C THR A 58 -5.29 9.23 20.60
N ARG A 59 -5.30 8.65 19.39
CA ARG A 59 -4.38 7.56 19.04
C ARG A 59 -2.95 8.05 19.17
N VAL A 60 -2.29 7.75 20.29
CA VAL A 60 -0.91 8.11 20.53
C VAL A 60 -0.13 6.82 20.79
N ALA A 61 0.66 6.40 19.82
CA ALA A 61 1.47 5.20 19.91
C ALA A 61 2.77 5.49 20.67
N PHE A 62 2.73 5.47 22.00
CA PHE A 62 3.95 5.39 22.81
C PHE A 62 3.82 4.28 23.86
N GLY A 63 4.85 3.44 23.91
CA GLY A 63 5.09 2.32 24.83
C GLY A 63 4.07 2.06 25.94
N GLY A 64 3.41 0.91 25.85
CA GLY A 64 2.36 0.43 26.74
C GLY A 64 1.23 -0.11 25.87
N VAL A 65 1.24 -1.43 25.61
CA VAL A 65 0.16 -2.10 24.87
C VAL A 65 -0.50 -3.04 25.87
N ASP A 66 -1.42 -2.51 26.64
CA ASP A 66 -2.06 -3.22 27.74
C ASP A 66 -3.45 -3.74 27.35
N THR A 67 -4.03 -3.20 26.26
CA THR A 67 -5.32 -3.62 25.71
C THR A 67 -5.25 -4.03 24.23
N ALA A 68 -6.23 -4.80 23.79
CA ALA A 68 -6.35 -5.19 22.37
C ALA A 68 -6.60 -3.97 21.46
N ILE A 69 -7.31 -2.94 21.95
CA ILE A 69 -7.56 -1.68 21.22
C ILE A 69 -6.25 -0.92 21.03
N GLU A 70 -5.45 -0.75 22.07
CA GLU A 70 -4.14 -0.13 21.99
C GLU A 70 -3.19 -0.91 21.07
N SER A 71 -3.25 -2.25 21.09
CA SER A 71 -2.47 -3.11 20.19
C SER A 71 -2.82 -2.87 18.73
N ALA A 72 -4.12 -2.82 18.42
CA ALA A 72 -4.60 -2.54 17.08
C ALA A 72 -4.19 -1.15 16.61
N ASP A 73 -4.36 -0.13 17.46
CA ASP A 73 -3.98 1.24 17.15
C ASP A 73 -2.47 1.41 16.96
N TYR A 74 -1.67 0.74 17.79
CA TYR A 74 -0.22 0.68 17.62
C TYR A 74 0.16 0.08 16.27
N GLN A 75 -0.38 -1.09 15.91
CA GLN A 75 -0.01 -1.75 14.65
C GLN A 75 -0.47 -0.96 13.42
N ILE A 76 -1.64 -0.31 13.45
CA ILE A 76 -2.06 0.55 12.34
C ILE A 76 -1.09 1.74 12.20
N THR A 77 -0.68 2.36 13.31
CA THR A 77 0.27 3.50 13.28
C THR A 77 1.62 3.05 12.74
N TYR A 78 2.14 1.93 13.25
CA TYR A 78 3.40 1.36 12.80
C TYR A 78 3.39 0.95 11.31
N ALA A 79 2.26 0.42 10.83
CA ALA A 79 2.10 0.13 9.41
C ALA A 79 2.01 1.39 8.54
N ALA A 80 1.39 2.46 9.04
CA ALA A 80 1.32 3.75 8.35
C ALA A 80 2.70 4.42 8.23
N GLU A 81 3.51 4.38 9.29
CA GLU A 81 4.90 4.84 9.26
C GLU A 81 5.74 4.05 8.26
N ALA A 82 5.61 2.72 8.26
CA ALA A 82 6.30 1.86 7.32
C ALA A 82 5.87 2.14 5.86
N LEU A 83 4.60 2.45 5.62
CA LEU A 83 4.09 2.86 4.32
C LEU A 83 4.71 4.19 3.87
N ALA A 84 4.74 5.19 4.75
CA ALA A 84 5.36 6.48 4.46
C ALA A 84 6.85 6.33 4.13
N TYR A 85 7.57 5.50 4.90
CA TYR A 85 8.97 5.18 4.61
C TYR A 85 9.14 4.48 3.26
N GLN A 86 8.28 3.50 2.94
CA GLN A 86 8.32 2.79 1.66
C GLN A 86 8.05 3.71 0.47
N ARG A 87 7.16 4.70 0.61
CA ARG A 87 6.89 5.71 -0.43
C ARG A 87 8.10 6.60 -0.72
N ALA A 88 8.83 7.00 0.32
CA ALA A 88 9.99 7.90 0.19
C ALA A 88 11.26 7.17 -0.28
N ARG A 89 11.28 5.84 -0.22
CA ARG A 89 12.46 5.02 -0.50
C ARG A 89 12.68 4.82 -2.00
N LYS A 90 13.93 4.99 -2.44
CA LYS A 90 14.36 4.63 -3.79
C LYS A 90 14.72 3.14 -3.87
N HIS A 91 14.40 2.51 -5.01
CA HIS A 91 14.67 1.09 -5.24
C HIS A 91 15.65 0.89 -6.39
N PRO A 92 16.84 0.31 -6.12
CA PRO A 92 17.87 0.15 -7.14
C PRO A 92 17.54 -0.96 -8.16
N ASN A 93 16.66 -1.90 -7.79
CA ASN A 93 16.24 -3.01 -8.64
C ASN A 93 14.90 -3.62 -8.16
N LEU A 94 14.31 -4.45 -9.01
CA LEU A 94 13.03 -5.11 -8.75
C LEU A 94 13.06 -6.03 -7.52
N GLY A 95 14.17 -6.73 -7.28
CA GLY A 95 14.33 -7.61 -6.12
C GLY A 95 14.24 -6.84 -4.80
N SER A 96 14.89 -5.68 -4.74
CA SER A 96 14.83 -4.76 -3.60
C SER A 96 13.41 -4.23 -3.40
N LEU A 97 12.73 -3.80 -4.47
CA LEU A 97 11.34 -3.35 -4.39
C LEU A 97 10.43 -4.46 -3.84
N LYS A 98 10.50 -5.67 -4.41
CA LYS A 98 9.68 -6.80 -3.98
C LYS A 98 9.88 -7.14 -2.50
N SER A 99 11.14 -7.29 -2.07
CA SER A 99 11.45 -7.63 -0.68
C SER A 99 10.92 -6.57 0.30
N ASN A 100 11.05 -5.28 -0.02
CA ASN A 100 10.53 -4.22 0.85
C ASN A 100 8.99 -4.18 0.87
N LEU A 101 8.33 -4.41 -0.28
CA LEU A 101 6.87 -4.51 -0.35
C LEU A 101 6.34 -5.72 0.42
N GLU A 102 7.07 -6.83 0.47
CA GLU A 102 6.72 -8.00 1.29
C GLU A 102 6.78 -7.66 2.78
N VAL A 103 7.81 -6.94 3.23
CA VAL A 103 7.91 -6.44 4.61
C VAL A 103 6.73 -5.52 4.94
N LEU A 104 6.41 -4.56 4.05
CA LEU A 104 5.27 -3.67 4.23
C LEU A 104 3.95 -4.43 4.31
N ARG A 105 3.73 -5.37 3.38
CA ARG A 105 2.55 -6.26 3.39
C ARG A 105 2.41 -6.97 4.73
N ASN A 106 3.49 -7.53 5.27
CA ASN A 106 3.43 -8.25 6.55
C ASN A 106 3.03 -7.34 7.72
N LYS A 107 3.49 -6.09 7.74
CA LYS A 107 3.07 -5.09 8.75
C LYS A 107 1.58 -4.76 8.63
N ILE A 108 1.08 -4.56 7.41
CA ILE A 108 -0.35 -4.30 7.17
C ILE A 108 -1.20 -5.52 7.56
N LEU A 109 -0.74 -6.73 7.25
CA LEU A 109 -1.43 -7.95 7.67
C LEU A 109 -1.44 -8.09 9.19
N GLN A 110 -0.35 -7.71 9.88
CA GLN A 110 -0.32 -7.68 11.34
C GLN A 110 -1.34 -6.69 11.91
N ALA A 111 -1.42 -5.47 11.34
CA ALA A 111 -2.43 -4.49 11.72
C ALA A 111 -3.85 -5.04 11.53
N LYS A 112 -4.14 -5.67 10.39
CA LYS A 112 -5.44 -6.34 10.14
C LYS A 112 -5.77 -7.40 11.19
N ARG A 113 -4.78 -8.20 11.60
CA ARG A 113 -4.96 -9.23 12.63
C ARG A 113 -5.28 -8.62 13.99
N GLU A 114 -4.57 -7.58 14.40
CA GLU A 114 -4.88 -6.93 15.69
C GLU A 114 -6.25 -6.27 15.67
N VAL A 115 -6.62 -5.58 14.58
CA VAL A 115 -7.99 -5.02 14.43
C VAL A 115 -9.05 -6.12 14.50
N SER A 116 -8.81 -7.29 13.93
CA SER A 116 -9.79 -8.39 14.00
C SER A 116 -9.99 -8.96 15.41
N LYS A 117 -9.11 -8.68 16.38
CA LYS A 117 -9.26 -9.12 17.77
C LYS A 117 -10.19 -8.22 18.58
N VAL A 118 -10.53 -7.04 18.06
CA VAL A 118 -11.36 -6.03 18.75
C VAL A 118 -12.71 -5.80 18.06
N LEU A 119 -12.98 -6.56 17.00
CA LEU A 119 -14.27 -6.63 16.32
C LEU A 119 -15.06 -7.84 16.83
#